data_AF-A0A3D2V4J3-F1
#
_entry.id   AF-A0A3D2V4J3-F1
#
_cell.length_a   1.000
_cell.length_b   1.000
_cell.length_c   1.000
_cell.angle_alpha   90.00
_cell.angle_beta   90.00
_cell.angle_gamma   90.00
#
_symmetry.space_group_name_H-M   'P 1'
#
loop_
_entity.id
_entity.type
_entity.pdbx_description
1 polymer ?
#
loop_
_entity_poly.entity_id
_entity_poly.type
_entity_poly.pdbx_seq_one_letter_code
_entity_poly.pdbx_strand_id
1 'polypeptide(L)'
;MTAPLRQLVVLLAIALTVLGTSQDAQAQVVIQAPYGVYNGSFYEHMGSTWSLSNWGRRGGWFFNGPGAGFPPFGGYHGFGGARFGFGGRLGNTKFRFNMWCTQASSRSMVMTAPMITIPNGG
;
A
#
# COMPACT_ATOMS: atom_id res chain seq x y z
N MET A 1 -8.00 80.52 36.79
CA MET A 1 -8.77 79.72 35.82
C MET A 1 -7.80 79.07 34.82
N THR A 2 -7.29 77.87 35.08
CA THR A 2 -6.31 77.17 34.20
C THR A 2 -6.57 75.66 34.11
N ALA A 3 -7.83 75.23 34.26
CA ALA A 3 -8.22 73.82 34.26
C ALA A 3 -8.34 73.11 32.88
N PRO A 4 -8.52 73.77 31.70
CA PRO A 4 -8.96 73.05 30.50
C PRO A 4 -7.84 72.23 29.84
N LEU A 5 -6.59 72.70 29.92
CA LEU A 5 -5.46 72.03 29.26
C LEU A 5 -5.13 70.68 29.92
N ARG A 6 -5.23 70.61 31.25
CA ARG A 6 -4.92 69.41 32.02
C ARG A 6 -5.95 68.29 31.77
N GLN A 7 -7.23 68.66 31.66
CA GLN A 7 -8.30 67.72 31.31
C GLN A 7 -8.17 67.19 29.89
N LEU A 8 -7.75 68.05 28.95
CA LEU A 8 -7.58 67.67 27.55
C LEU A 8 -6.42 66.69 27.36
N VAL A 9 -5.30 66.89 28.07
CA VAL A 9 -4.16 65.95 28.08
C VAL A 9 -4.55 64.58 28.64
N VAL A 10 -5.35 64.55 29.71
CA VAL A 10 -5.82 63.29 30.31
C VAL A 10 -6.76 62.55 29.36
N LEU A 11 -7.69 63.26 28.73
CA LEU A 11 -8.60 62.67 27.75
C LEU A 11 -7.84 62.14 26.52
N LEU A 12 -6.81 62.86 26.05
CA LEU A 12 -5.97 62.43 24.94
C LEU A 12 -5.16 61.17 25.31
N ALA A 13 -4.61 61.11 26.53
CA ALA A 13 -3.90 59.93 27.01
C ALA A 13 -4.80 58.70 27.11
N ILE A 14 -6.04 58.88 27.58
CA ILE A 14 -7.05 57.80 27.63
C ILE A 14 -7.48 57.38 26.22
N ALA A 15 -7.67 58.32 25.30
CA ALA A 15 -8.00 57.99 23.91
C ALA A 15 -6.87 57.20 23.23
N LEU A 16 -5.61 57.57 23.47
CA LEU A 16 -4.43 56.85 22.96
C LEU A 16 -4.30 55.43 23.52
N THR A 17 -4.61 55.23 24.81
CA THR A 17 -4.55 53.88 25.39
C THR A 17 -5.70 53.00 24.93
N VAL A 18 -6.92 53.55 24.79
CA VAL A 18 -8.09 52.78 24.33
C VAL A 18 -8.02 52.47 22.83
N LEU A 19 -7.52 53.39 22.01
CA LEU A 19 -7.33 53.17 20.57
C LEU A 19 -6.09 52.31 20.26
N GLY A 20 -5.07 52.33 21.11
CA GLY A 20 -3.86 51.53 20.95
C GLY A 20 -4.01 50.04 21.30
N THR A 21 -5.12 49.65 21.93
CA THR A 21 -5.38 48.26 22.38
C THR A 21 -6.40 47.52 21.53
N SER A 22 -6.62 47.90 20.27
CA SER A 22 -7.32 47.02 19.33
C SER A 22 -6.45 45.79 19.06
N GLN A 23 -6.54 44.80 19.95
CA GLN A 23 -6.04 43.46 19.67
C GLN A 23 -6.90 42.93 18.53
N ASP A 24 -6.35 42.93 17.32
CA ASP A 24 -6.97 42.28 16.18
C ASP A 24 -7.34 40.86 16.60
N ALA A 25 -8.62 40.50 16.45
CA ALA A 25 -9.06 39.13 16.68
C ALA A 25 -8.25 38.23 15.73
N GLN A 26 -7.24 37.55 16.25
CA GLN A 26 -6.42 36.67 15.42
C GLN A 26 -7.28 35.52 14.92
N ALA A 27 -7.62 35.57 13.63
CA ALA A 27 -8.29 34.48 12.96
C ALA A 27 -7.41 33.22 13.04
N GLN A 28 -8.00 32.06 13.27
CA GLN A 28 -7.28 30.79 13.23
C GLN A 28 -7.56 30.11 11.89
N VAL A 29 -6.52 29.54 11.29
CA VAL A 29 -6.61 28.76 10.06
C VAL A 29 -6.33 27.29 10.39
N VAL A 30 -7.25 26.40 10.00
CA VAL A 30 -7.04 24.96 10.06
C VAL A 30 -6.57 24.50 8.69
N ILE A 31 -5.34 23.99 8.61
CA ILE A 31 -4.77 23.41 7.40
C ILE A 31 -4.85 21.89 7.52
N GLN A 32 -5.49 21.24 6.55
CA GLN A 32 -5.57 19.79 6.45
C GLN A 32 -4.87 19.32 5.17
N ALA A 33 -3.98 18.34 5.29
CA ALA A 33 -3.24 17.79 4.16
C ALA A 33 -3.55 16.29 4.00
N PRO A 34 -4.63 15.91 3.31
CA PRO A 34 -4.96 14.50 3.10
C PRO A 34 -3.92 13.82 2.20
N TYR A 35 -3.46 12.65 2.62
CA TYR A 35 -2.54 11.79 1.90
C TYR A 35 -3.07 10.36 1.86
N GLY A 36 -2.95 9.74 0.70
CA GLY A 36 -3.39 8.38 0.47
C GLY A 36 -2.33 7.57 -0.26
N VAL A 37 -2.11 6.33 0.19
CA VAL A 37 -1.33 5.32 -0.52
C VAL A 37 -2.26 4.20 -0.93
N TYR A 38 -2.26 3.90 -2.22
CA TYR A 38 -2.96 2.75 -2.78
C TYR A 38 -1.93 1.80 -3.39
N ASN A 39 -1.94 0.55 -2.95
CA ASN A 39 -1.10 -0.50 -3.49
C ASN A 39 -1.98 -1.65 -3.96
N GLY A 40 -1.68 -2.16 -5.16
CA GLY A 40 -2.30 -3.35 -5.71
C GLY A 40 -1.25 -4.24 -6.34
N SER A 41 -1.40 -5.55 -6.15
CA SER A 41 -0.59 -6.55 -6.84
C SER A 41 -1.46 -7.68 -7.37
N PHE A 42 -0.97 -8.31 -8.43
CA PHE A 42 -1.55 -9.48 -9.05
C PHE A 42 -0.47 -10.51 -9.28
N TYR A 43 -0.83 -11.77 -9.07
CA TYR A 43 0.05 -12.93 -9.17
C TYR A 43 -0.66 -14.03 -9.95
N GLU A 44 0.02 -14.56 -10.96
CA GLU A 44 -0.39 -15.75 -11.70
C GLU A 44 0.80 -16.68 -11.92
N HIS A 45 0.56 -17.96 -11.68
CA HIS A 45 1.54 -19.01 -11.92
C HIS A 45 0.84 -20.27 -12.40
N MET A 46 1.19 -20.67 -13.61
CA MET A 46 0.74 -21.92 -14.18
C MET A 46 1.96 -22.74 -14.56
N GLY A 47 1.92 -24.02 -14.24
CA GLY A 47 3.03 -24.90 -14.53
C GLY A 47 2.63 -26.34 -14.63
N SER A 48 3.37 -27.08 -15.44
CA SER A 48 3.22 -28.51 -15.56
C SER A 48 4.55 -29.21 -15.48
N THR A 49 4.54 -30.44 -15.00
CA THR A 49 5.63 -31.41 -15.18
C THR A 49 5.04 -32.72 -15.66
N TRP A 50 5.85 -33.47 -16.40
CA TRP A 50 5.47 -34.78 -16.89
C TRP A 50 6.66 -35.70 -16.85
N SER A 51 6.43 -37.00 -16.74
CA SER A 51 7.47 -38.00 -16.88
C SER A 51 6.96 -39.22 -17.61
N LEU A 52 7.87 -39.85 -18.34
CA LEU A 52 7.63 -41.11 -19.02
C LEU A 52 8.88 -41.97 -18.87
N SER A 53 8.73 -43.20 -18.42
CA SER A 53 9.86 -44.12 -18.33
C SER A 53 9.44 -45.55 -18.64
N ASN A 54 10.37 -46.35 -19.13
CA ASN A 54 10.19 -47.78 -19.31
C ASN A 54 11.41 -48.52 -18.79
N TRP A 55 11.21 -49.50 -17.91
CA TRP A 55 12.29 -50.30 -17.33
C TRP A 55 12.06 -51.79 -17.57
N GLY A 56 12.79 -52.38 -18.52
CA GLY A 56 12.67 -53.78 -18.89
C GLY A 56 13.94 -54.60 -18.66
N ARG A 57 13.84 -55.92 -18.89
CA ARG A 57 14.95 -56.88 -18.72
C ARG A 57 16.15 -56.60 -19.63
N ARG A 58 15.99 -55.78 -20.68
CA ARG A 58 17.03 -55.42 -21.66
C ARG A 58 17.50 -53.97 -21.53
N GLY A 59 17.21 -53.31 -20.41
CA GLY A 59 17.54 -51.90 -20.17
C GLY A 59 16.30 -51.02 -20.06
N GLY A 60 16.51 -49.72 -19.79
CA GLY A 60 15.43 -48.76 -19.60
C GLY A 60 15.81 -47.35 -20.03
N TRP A 61 14.78 -46.52 -20.19
CA TRP A 61 14.88 -45.12 -20.59
C TRP A 61 13.87 -44.27 -19.83
N PHE A 62 14.18 -42.99 -19.63
CA PHE A 62 13.30 -42.04 -18.98
C PHE A 62 13.38 -40.67 -19.65
N PHE A 63 12.25 -39.96 -19.62
CA PHE A 63 12.09 -38.58 -20.02
C PHE A 63 11.38 -37.83 -18.89
N ASN A 64 11.79 -36.59 -18.68
CA ASN A 64 11.16 -35.68 -17.73
C ASN A 64 10.97 -34.33 -18.40
N GLY A 65 9.75 -33.81 -18.31
CA GLY A 65 9.42 -32.45 -18.69
C GLY A 65 9.86 -31.48 -17.60
N PRO A 66 10.39 -30.29 -17.96
CA PRO A 66 10.72 -29.27 -16.98
C PRO A 66 9.47 -28.85 -16.23
N GLY A 67 9.61 -28.64 -14.91
CA GLY A 67 8.57 -27.96 -14.13
C GLY A 67 8.56 -26.47 -14.41
N ALA A 68 7.43 -25.79 -14.23
CA ALA A 68 7.44 -24.32 -14.31
C ALA A 68 8.28 -23.72 -13.19
N GLY A 69 9.22 -22.86 -13.58
CA GLY A 69 9.94 -22.00 -12.66
C GLY A 69 9.00 -21.00 -11.98
N PHE A 70 9.43 -20.47 -10.84
CA PHE A 70 8.73 -19.35 -10.21
C PHE A 70 9.00 -18.08 -11.03
N PRO A 71 8.01 -17.18 -11.17
CA PRO A 71 8.22 -15.92 -11.88
C PRO A 71 9.34 -15.11 -11.19
N PRO A 72 10.21 -14.43 -11.96
CA PRO A 72 11.37 -13.71 -11.43
C PRO A 72 10.99 -12.47 -10.61
N PHE A 73 9.74 -12.01 -10.70
CA PHE A 73 9.22 -10.84 -10.00
C PHE A 73 7.86 -11.17 -9.37
N GLY A 74 7.48 -10.44 -8.31
CA GLY A 74 6.16 -10.54 -7.67
C GLY A 74 6.05 -11.54 -6.52
N GLY A 75 7.03 -12.44 -6.34
CA GLY A 75 7.08 -13.38 -5.21
C GLY A 75 5.95 -14.43 -5.23
N TYR A 76 6.17 -15.57 -4.57
CA TYR A 76 5.10 -16.55 -4.36
C TYR A 76 4.19 -16.05 -3.23
N HIS A 77 3.04 -15.45 -3.58
CA HIS A 77 2.00 -15.13 -2.61
C HIS A 77 1.32 -16.45 -2.19
N GLY A 78 1.75 -16.99 -1.04
CA GLY A 78 1.47 -18.34 -0.58
C GLY A 78 0.00 -18.81 -0.65
N PHE A 79 -0.13 -20.10 -0.98
CA PHE A 79 -1.29 -21.00 -0.84
C PHE A 79 -2.65 -20.48 -1.36
N GLY A 80 -3.01 -20.94 -2.56
CA GLY A 80 -4.36 -20.76 -3.12
C GLY A 80 -4.55 -21.36 -4.51
N GLY A 81 -3.72 -22.33 -4.91
CA GLY A 81 -3.71 -22.86 -6.27
C GLY A 81 -4.38 -24.22 -6.41
N ALA A 82 -5.00 -24.46 -7.56
CA ALA A 82 -5.46 -25.78 -7.96
C ALA A 82 -4.26 -26.61 -8.41
N ARG A 83 -4.16 -27.84 -7.88
CA ARG A 83 -3.18 -28.83 -8.35
C ARG A 83 -3.92 -30.07 -8.81
N PHE A 84 -3.69 -30.44 -10.07
CA PHE A 84 -4.24 -31.66 -10.64
C PHE A 84 -3.12 -32.51 -11.22
N GLY A 85 -3.31 -33.81 -11.19
CA GLY A 85 -2.33 -34.73 -11.75
C GLY A 85 -2.90 -36.11 -11.85
N PHE A 86 -2.39 -36.83 -12.82
CA PHE A 86 -2.72 -38.23 -13.04
C PHE A 86 -1.44 -38.97 -13.41
N GLY A 87 -1.43 -40.26 -13.14
CA GLY A 87 -0.29 -41.10 -13.44
C GLY A 87 -0.71 -42.54 -13.43
N GLY A 88 0.03 -43.34 -14.18
CA GLY A 88 -0.32 -44.72 -14.38
C GLY A 88 0.88 -45.54 -14.79
N ARG A 89 0.64 -46.84 -14.85
CA ARG A 89 1.63 -47.82 -15.26
C ARG A 89 0.95 -48.81 -16.21
N LEU A 90 1.60 -49.10 -17.33
CA LEU A 90 1.23 -50.17 -18.23
C LEU A 90 2.46 -51.05 -18.48
N GLY A 91 2.44 -52.27 -17.94
CA GLY A 91 3.59 -53.18 -17.98
C GLY A 91 4.82 -52.55 -17.33
N ASN A 92 5.87 -52.34 -18.13
CA ASN A 92 7.12 -51.73 -17.66
C ASN A 92 7.17 -50.21 -17.85
N THR A 93 6.17 -49.65 -18.52
CA THR A 93 6.06 -48.21 -18.78
C THR A 93 5.31 -47.52 -17.65
N LYS A 94 5.88 -46.44 -17.12
CA LYS A 94 5.25 -45.53 -16.15
C LYS A 94 5.13 -44.15 -16.77
N PHE A 95 4.01 -43.48 -16.49
CA PHE A 95 3.83 -42.10 -16.87
C PHE A 95 3.22 -41.30 -15.72
N ARG A 96 3.50 -40.00 -15.71
CA ARG A 96 2.91 -39.06 -14.78
C ARG A 96 2.76 -37.72 -15.45
N PHE A 97 1.66 -37.05 -15.15
CA PHE A 97 1.43 -35.65 -15.46
C PHE A 97 0.98 -34.93 -14.18
N ASN A 98 1.48 -33.73 -13.97
CA ASN A 98 1.04 -32.87 -12.88
C ASN A 98 1.05 -31.43 -13.33
N MET A 99 0.01 -30.69 -12.96
CA MET A 99 -0.15 -29.28 -13.23
C MET A 99 -0.56 -28.55 -11.96
N TRP A 100 -0.07 -27.33 -11.82
CA TRP A 100 -0.44 -26.40 -10.76
C TRP A 100 -0.81 -25.07 -11.40
N CYS A 101 -1.87 -24.47 -10.87
CA CYS A 101 -2.38 -23.17 -11.28
C CYS A 101 -2.65 -22.39 -10.01
N THR A 102 -1.93 -21.30 -9.79
CA THR A 102 -2.10 -20.41 -8.64
C THR A 102 -2.36 -19.01 -9.16
N GLN A 103 -3.39 -18.36 -8.62
CA GLN A 103 -3.69 -16.97 -8.88
C GLN A 103 -3.95 -16.28 -7.54
N ALA A 104 -3.45 -15.06 -7.39
CA ALA A 104 -3.69 -14.25 -6.20
C ALA A 104 -3.70 -12.76 -6.55
N SER A 105 -4.38 -11.98 -5.72
CA SER A 105 -4.33 -10.52 -5.79
C SER A 105 -4.27 -9.95 -4.39
N SER A 106 -3.50 -8.89 -4.18
CA SER A 106 -3.50 -8.13 -2.94
C SER A 106 -3.81 -6.67 -3.22
N ARG A 107 -4.56 -6.03 -2.33
CA ARG A 107 -4.89 -4.61 -2.40
C ARG A 107 -4.79 -4.04 -1.00
N SER A 108 -4.12 -2.90 -0.86
CA SER A 108 -4.07 -2.15 0.39
C SER A 108 -4.28 -0.67 0.14
N MET A 109 -4.94 -0.02 1.09
CA MET A 109 -5.13 1.42 1.11
C MET A 109 -4.75 1.95 2.49
N VAL A 110 -4.00 3.04 2.52
CA VAL A 110 -3.68 3.78 3.74
C VAL A 110 -4.04 5.23 3.50
N MET A 111 -4.86 5.80 4.37
CA MET A 111 -5.32 7.19 4.27
C MET A 111 -5.02 7.90 5.58
N THR A 112 -4.35 9.04 5.49
CA THR A 112 -3.98 9.87 6.65
C THR A 112 -4.24 11.32 6.28
N ALA A 113 -4.88 12.09 7.16
CA ALA A 113 -5.08 13.52 6.97
C ALA A 113 -4.57 14.29 8.19
N PRO A 114 -3.26 14.60 8.26
CA PRO A 114 -2.75 15.52 9.26
C PRO A 114 -3.46 16.88 9.19
N MET A 115 -3.73 17.45 10.35
CA MET A 115 -4.27 18.80 10.50
C MET A 115 -3.41 19.63 11.46
N ILE A 116 -3.26 20.91 11.16
CA ILE A 116 -2.61 21.88 12.02
C ILE A 116 -3.45 23.15 12.08
N THR A 117 -3.59 23.70 13.28
CA THR A 117 -4.25 24.99 13.51
C THR A 117 -3.17 26.05 13.73
N ILE A 118 -3.22 27.14 12.96
CA ILE A 118 -2.22 28.22 13.00
C ILE A 118 -2.96 29.56 13.19
N PRO A 119 -2.48 30.46 14.08
CA PRO A 119 -3.00 31.82 14.15
C PRO A 119 -2.62 32.62 12.89
N ASN A 120 -3.52 33.49 12.43
CA ASN A 120 -3.28 34.37 11.30
C ASN A 120 -2.27 35.47 11.69
N GLY A 121 -1.08 35.43 11.09
CA GLY A 121 -0.03 36.41 11.30
C GLY A 121 1.25 35.90 11.97
N GLY A 122 1.27 34.64 12.44
CA GLY A 122 2.45 34.01 13.07
C GLY A 122 2.40 33.98 14.59
#